data_AF-A0A1M7PY30-F1
#
_entry.id   AF-A0A1M7PY30-F1
#
_cell.length_a   1.000
_cell.length_b   1.000
_cell.length_c   1.000
_cell.angle_alpha   90.00
_cell.angle_beta   90.00
_cell.angle_gamma   90.00
#
_symmetry.space_group_name_H-M   'P 1'
#
loop_
_entity.id
_entity.type
_entity.pdbx_description
1 polymer ?
#
loop_
_entity_poly.entity_id
_entity_poly.type
_entity_poly.pdbx_seq_one_letter_code
_entity_poly.pdbx_strand_id
1 'polypeptide(L)'
;MFTPACQVAADAVGQDATQALKVISGKTGFATLRSTATRLQKAVDQYNALACSKAPSKTSVRHQCLAPAAEIAQGEPDLREGVNMGLSGQ
;
A
#
# COMPACT_ATOMS: atom_id res chain seq x y z
N MET A 1 12.12 -4.66 -7.03
CA MET A 1 10.71 -5.07 -7.22
C MET A 1 10.49 -6.57 -7.03
N PHE A 2 11.35 -7.45 -7.56
CA PHE A 2 11.18 -8.91 -7.45
C PHE A 2 12.17 -9.56 -6.49
N THR A 3 12.29 -9.00 -5.29
CA THR A 3 13.26 -9.45 -4.28
C THR A 3 12.58 -9.63 -2.93
N PRO A 4 13.15 -10.43 -2.02
CA PRO A 4 12.67 -10.53 -0.64
C PRO A 4 12.64 -9.18 0.09
N ALA A 5 13.61 -8.29 -0.19
CA ALA A 5 13.59 -6.94 0.38
C ALA A 5 12.35 -6.13 -0.05
N CYS A 6 11.86 -6.31 -1.28
CA CYS A 6 10.62 -5.68 -1.72
C CYS A 6 9.38 -6.30 -1.07
N GLN A 7 9.43 -7.58 -0.66
CA GLN A 7 8.38 -8.16 0.18
C GLN A 7 8.31 -7.45 1.53
N VAL A 8 9.46 -7.25 2.19
CA VAL A 8 9.51 -6.56 3.49
C VAL A 8 8.94 -5.14 3.37
N ALA A 9 9.29 -4.41 2.31
CA ALA A 9 8.73 -3.09 2.06
C ALA A 9 7.21 -3.11 1.81
N ALA A 10 6.72 -4.06 0.99
CA ALA A 10 5.29 -4.25 0.75
C ALA A 10 4.52 -4.57 2.03
N ASP A 11 5.08 -5.44 2.87
CA ASP A 11 4.48 -5.81 4.15
C ASP A 11 4.42 -4.62 5.12
N ALA A 12 5.48 -3.80 5.18
CA ALA A 12 5.50 -2.58 5.99
C ALA A 12 4.41 -1.59 5.56
N VAL A 13 4.30 -1.31 4.25
CA VAL A 13 3.24 -0.44 3.71
C VAL A 13 1.84 -1.00 4.00
N GLY A 14 1.66 -2.32 3.87
CA GLY A 14 0.38 -2.98 4.19
C GLY A 14 0.01 -2.90 5.68
N GLN A 15 1.01 -3.02 6.56
CA GLN A 15 0.82 -2.85 8.01
C GLN A 15 0.45 -1.41 8.36
N ASP A 16 1.13 -0.42 7.78
CA ASP A 16 0.85 1.00 7.99
C ASP A 16 -0.55 1.37 7.49
N ALA A 17 -0.94 0.90 6.30
CA ALA A 17 -2.29 1.09 5.77
C ALA A 17 -3.35 0.46 6.69
N THR A 18 -3.11 -0.76 7.18
CA THR A 18 -4.00 -1.43 8.14
C THR A 18 -4.13 -0.65 9.44
N GLN A 19 -3.01 -0.14 9.96
CA GLN A 19 -2.99 0.65 11.18
C GLN A 19 -3.72 1.99 10.99
N ALA A 20 -3.52 2.68 9.88
CA ALA A 20 -4.22 3.90 9.54
C ALA A 20 -5.74 3.69 9.52
N LEU A 21 -6.21 2.63 8.85
CA LEU A 21 -7.65 2.27 8.83
C LEU A 21 -8.20 1.99 10.21
N LYS A 22 -7.45 1.29 11.07
CA LYS A 22 -7.85 1.05 12.47
C LYS A 22 -7.97 2.36 13.25
N VAL A 23 -6.99 3.27 13.13
CA VAL A 23 -6.95 4.54 13.86
C VAL A 23 -8.10 5.48 13.48
N ILE A 24 -8.53 5.46 12.21
CA ILE A 24 -9.62 6.30 11.70
C ILE A 24 -10.98 5.58 11.68
N SER A 25 -11.04 4.34 12.16
CA SER A 25 -12.28 3.60 12.23
C SER A 25 -13.28 4.33 13.13
N GLY A 26 -14.50 4.53 12.64
CA GLY A 26 -15.53 5.32 13.34
C GLY A 26 -15.30 6.84 13.35
N LYS A 27 -14.19 7.35 12.78
CA LYS A 27 -13.91 8.78 12.69
C LYS A 27 -14.36 9.37 11.35
N THR A 28 -14.96 10.55 11.39
CA THR A 28 -15.29 11.37 10.21
C THR A 28 -14.11 12.28 9.84
N GLY A 29 -14.12 12.86 8.63
CA GLY A 29 -13.07 13.79 8.17
C GLY A 29 -11.85 13.14 7.48
N PHE A 30 -11.67 11.82 7.58
CA PHE A 30 -10.51 11.10 7.03
C PHE A 30 -10.77 10.40 5.68
N ALA A 31 -11.57 10.99 4.79
CA ALA A 31 -11.96 10.34 3.53
C ALA A 31 -10.75 10.01 2.64
N THR A 32 -9.81 10.94 2.48
CA THR A 32 -8.59 10.76 1.70
C THR A 32 -7.71 9.66 2.29
N LEU A 33 -7.40 9.73 3.59
CA LEU A 33 -6.59 8.72 4.28
C LEU A 33 -7.22 7.33 4.20
N ARG A 34 -8.55 7.22 4.32
CA ARG A 34 -9.28 5.95 4.16
C ARG A 34 -9.16 5.40 2.74
N SER A 35 -9.28 6.26 1.73
CA SER A 35 -9.15 5.87 0.33
C SER A 35 -7.73 5.38 0.03
N THR A 36 -6.71 6.15 0.42
CA THR A 36 -5.29 5.81 0.27
C THR A 36 -4.96 4.48 0.96
N ALA A 37 -5.32 4.32 2.23
CA ALA A 37 -5.00 3.11 2.97
C ALA A 37 -5.72 1.86 2.39
N THR A 38 -6.97 1.99 1.95
CA THR A 38 -7.67 0.90 1.25
C THR A 38 -6.99 0.54 -0.07
N ARG A 39 -6.57 1.54 -0.85
CA ARG A 39 -5.86 1.34 -2.13
C ARG A 39 -4.54 0.60 -1.92
N LEU A 40 -3.78 0.98 -0.89
CA LEU A 40 -2.51 0.35 -0.54
C LEU A 40 -2.68 -1.10 -0.04
N GLN A 41 -3.69 -1.39 0.79
CA GLN A 41 -4.01 -2.77 1.17
C GLN A 41 -4.27 -3.63 -0.07
N LYS A 42 -5.12 -3.15 -0.99
CA LYS A 42 -5.42 -3.86 -2.23
C LYS A 42 -4.19 -4.07 -3.11
N ALA A 43 -3.29 -3.09 -3.18
CA ALA A 43 -2.04 -3.20 -3.94
C ALA A 43 -1.11 -4.26 -3.33
N VAL A 44 -0.98 -4.29 -2.00
CA VAL A 44 -0.19 -5.31 -1.28
C VAL A 44 -0.79 -6.71 -1.47
N ASP A 45 -2.11 -6.85 -1.36
CA ASP A 45 -2.80 -8.13 -1.60
C ASP A 45 -2.55 -8.65 -3.03
N GLN A 46 -2.64 -7.77 -4.03
CA GLN A 46 -2.36 -8.11 -5.42
C GLN A 46 -0.88 -8.49 -5.64
N TYR A 47 0.05 -7.73 -5.04
CA TYR A 47 1.47 -8.02 -5.11
C TYR A 47 1.80 -9.41 -4.53
N ASN A 48 1.16 -9.76 -3.41
CA ASN A 48 1.30 -11.04 -2.73
C ASN A 48 0.66 -12.19 -3.53
N ALA A 49 -0.55 -12.00 -4.04
CA ALA A 49 -1.27 -13.00 -4.84
C ALA A 49 -0.51 -13.37 -6.12
N LEU A 50 0.17 -12.40 -6.73
CA LEU A 50 1.00 -12.59 -7.92
C LEU A 50 2.41 -13.13 -7.60
N ALA A 51 2.74 -13.31 -6.32
CA ALA A 51 4.06 -13.70 -5.83
C ALA A 51 5.18 -12.84 -6.44
N CYS A 52 4.96 -11.53 -6.55
CA CYS A 52 5.86 -10.62 -7.24
C CYS A 52 7.28 -10.66 -6.64
N SER A 53 7.41 -10.77 -5.32
CA SER A 53 8.71 -10.88 -4.64
C SER A 53 9.52 -12.14 -5.01
N LYS A 54 8.90 -13.15 -5.62
CA LYS A 54 9.55 -14.42 -6.04
C LYS A 54 10.05 -14.42 -7.48
N ALA A 55 10.14 -13.26 -8.13
CA ALA A 55 10.64 -13.12 -9.50
C ALA A 55 9.96 -14.07 -10.50
N PRO A 56 8.62 -13.97 -10.67
CA PRO A 56 7.84 -14.88 -11.50
C PRO A 56 8.45 -15.00 -12.90
N SER A 57 8.57 -16.22 -13.43
CA SER A 57 9.21 -16.47 -14.73
C SER A 57 8.34 -16.06 -15.92
N LYS A 58 7.02 -16.03 -15.75
CA LYS A 58 6.07 -15.62 -16.79
C LYS A 58 6.08 -14.11 -16.98
N THR A 59 6.39 -13.66 -18.19
CA THR A 59 6.38 -12.23 -18.57
C THR A 59 5.05 -11.54 -18.27
N SER A 60 3.91 -12.21 -18.51
CA SER A 60 2.59 -11.67 -18.19
C SER A 60 2.41 -11.39 -16.69
N VAL A 61 2.93 -12.26 -15.82
CA VAL A 61 2.86 -12.05 -14.36
C VAL A 61 3.80 -10.91 -13.94
N ARG A 62 5.01 -10.82 -14.53
CA ARG A 62 5.92 -9.70 -14.29
C ARG A 62 5.28 -8.36 -14.64
N HIS A 63 4.55 -8.29 -15.75
CA HIS A 63 3.83 -7.08 -16.15
C HIS A 63 2.72 -6.75 -15.14
N GLN A 64 1.92 -7.75 -14.74
CA GLN A 64 0.85 -7.55 -13.75
C GLN A 64 1.37 -7.05 -12.39
N CYS A 65 2.62 -7.39 -12.04
CA CYS A 65 3.24 -6.88 -10.82
C CYS A 65 3.54 -5.37 -10.87
N LEU A 66 3.70 -4.76 -12.05
CA LEU A 66 4.15 -3.36 -12.20
C LEU A 66 3.20 -2.38 -11.51
N ALA A 67 1.89 -2.53 -11.73
CA ALA A 67 0.88 -1.67 -11.13
C ALA A 67 0.90 -1.73 -9.58
N PRO A 68 0.72 -2.89 -8.92
CA PRO A 68 0.73 -2.94 -7.46
C PRO A 68 2.09 -2.54 -6.86
N ALA A 69 3.21 -2.80 -7.53
CA ALA A 69 4.50 -2.33 -7.02
C ALA A 69 4.67 -0.80 -7.09
N ALA A 70 4.15 -0.16 -8.13
CA ALA A 70 4.17 1.29 -8.25
C ALA A 70 3.31 1.94 -7.14
N GLU A 71 2.13 1.39 -6.91
CA GLU A 71 1.23 1.81 -5.81
C GLU A 71 1.90 1.71 -4.44
N ILE A 72 2.54 0.57 -4.15
CA ILE A 72 3.26 0.37 -2.88
C ILE A 72 4.41 1.37 -2.73
N ALA A 73 5.17 1.62 -3.80
CA ALA A 73 6.28 2.57 -3.76
C ALA A 73 5.84 4.03 -3.54
N GLN A 74 4.63 4.38 -3.98
CA GLN A 74 4.03 5.70 -3.76
C GLN A 74 3.31 5.81 -2.40
N GLY A 75 3.05 4.69 -1.72
CA GLY A 75 2.22 4.65 -0.51
C GLY A 75 2.80 5.34 0.72
N GLU A 76 4.12 5.26 0.94
CA GLU A 76 4.77 5.91 2.11
C GLU A 76 4.60 7.44 2.15
N PRO A 77 4.91 8.21 1.08
CA PRO A 77 4.68 9.65 1.09
C PRO A 77 3.19 9.99 1.20
N ASP A 78 2.30 9.27 0.51
CA ASP A 78 0.85 9.50 0.54
C ASP A 78 0.23 9.26 1.92
N LEU A 79 0.72 8.25 2.66
CA LEU A 79 0.30 7.98 4.03
C LEU A 79 0.77 9.09 4.99
N ARG A 80 2.03 9.54 4.86
CA ARG A 80 2.54 10.67 5.66
C ARG A 80 1.79 11.96 5.39
N GLU A 81 1.52 12.26 4.13
CA GLU A 81 0.77 13.46 3.74
C GLU A 81 -0.69 13.37 4.22
N GLY A 82 -1.33 12.21 4.08
CA GLY A 82 -2.70 11.97 4.54
C GLY A 82 -2.85 12.08 6.07
N VAL A 83 -1.85 11.62 6.83
CA VAL A 83 -1.81 11.81 8.29
C VAL A 83 -1.63 13.29 8.65
N ASN A 84 -0.70 14.00 8.00
CA ASN A 84 -0.46 15.42 8.27
C ASN A 84 -1.66 16.29 7.90
N MET A 85 -2.32 16.02 6.77
CA MET A 85 -3.56 16.71 6.37
C MET A 85 -4.72 16.40 7.32
N GLY A 86 -4.87 15.14 7.73
CA GLY A 86 -5.91 14.72 8.68
C GLY A 86 -5.72 15.30 10.09
N LEU A 87 -4.49 15.60 10.50
CA LEU A 87 -4.17 16.27 11.76
C LEU A 87 -4.34 17.78 11.68
N SER A 88 -4.14 18.39 10.51
CA SER A 88 -4.22 19.84 10.30
C SER A 88 -5.64 20.36 10.04
N GLY A 89 -6.62 19.47 9.89
CA GLY A 89 -8.03 19.79 9.68
C GLY A 89 -8.89 19.79 10.96
N GLN A 90 -8.28 19.86 12.14
CA GLN A 90 -8.95 19.99 13.44
C GLN A 90 -8.98 21.43 13.95
#